data_AF-A0A935JPR8-F1
#
_entry.id   AF-A0A935JPR8-F1
#
_cell.length_a   1.000
_cell.length_b   1.000
_cell.length_c   1.000
_cell.angle_alpha   90.00
_cell.angle_beta   90.00
_cell.angle_gamma   90.00
#
_symmetry.space_group_name_H-M   'P 1'
#
loop_
_entity.id
_entity.type
_entity.pdbx_description
1 polymer ?
#
loop_
_entity_poly.entity_id
_entity_poly.type
_entity_poly.pdbx_seq_one_letter_code
_entity_poly.pdbx_strand_id
1 'polypeptide(L)'
;MLTKVHFTLPANYVAGATEGFLLGEFNKWNPEEAVALQKNEDGSMIAEIKLETGKSYQYRYLLNDGRWVNDGTNTILLHEQGNTIENCIIHVQANEEKSVLPQKTVKAAAPKSKKVKPQADDLTKIEGIGKK
;
A
#
# COMPACT_ATOMS: atom_id res chain seq x y z
N MET A 1 -20.46 2.65 21.52
CA MET A 1 -19.88 1.29 21.48
C MET A 1 -18.51 1.40 20.85
N LEU A 2 -17.54 0.58 21.27
CA LEU A 2 -16.23 0.51 20.62
C LEU A 2 -16.15 -0.76 19.77
N THR A 3 -15.60 -0.65 18.57
CA THR A 3 -15.40 -1.76 17.64
C THR A 3 -13.91 -1.93 17.39
N LYS A 4 -13.44 -3.18 17.43
CA LYS A 4 -12.06 -3.51 17.08
C LYS A 4 -11.92 -3.44 15.56
N VAL A 5 -11.00 -2.60 15.09
CA VAL A 5 -10.73 -2.39 13.67
C VAL A 5 -9.32 -2.88 13.39
N HIS A 6 -9.19 -3.69 12.34
CA HIS A 6 -7.93 -4.25 11.89
C HIS A 6 -7.42 -3.44 10.69
N PHE A 7 -6.24 -2.85 10.85
CA PHE A 7 -5.56 -2.10 9.80
C PHE A 7 -4.49 -2.99 9.20
N THR A 8 -4.39 -2.98 7.88
CA THR A 8 -3.39 -3.76 7.14
C THR A 8 -2.77 -2.89 6.07
N LEU A 9 -1.45 -2.76 6.13
CA LEU A 9 -0.63 -2.21 5.07
C LEU A 9 -0.01 -3.36 4.28
N PRO A 10 -0.44 -3.58 3.02
CA PRO A 10 0.11 -4.65 2.20
C PRO A 10 1.62 -4.49 1.93
N ALA A 11 2.34 -5.62 1.77
CA ALA A 11 3.79 -5.65 1.64
C ALA A 11 4.34 -4.82 0.46
N ASN A 12 3.57 -4.70 -0.63
CA ASN A 12 3.92 -3.89 -1.79
C ASN A 12 4.00 -2.38 -1.46
N TYR A 13 3.25 -1.89 -0.48
CA TYR A 13 3.32 -0.50 -0.03
C TYR A 13 4.43 -0.27 1.01
N VAL A 14 4.74 -1.30 1.82
CA VAL A 14 5.89 -1.29 2.75
C VAL A 14 7.20 -1.09 1.97
N ALA A 15 7.35 -1.77 0.83
CA ALA A 15 8.44 -1.57 -0.13
C ALA A 15 9.85 -1.56 0.49
N GLY A 16 10.12 -2.48 1.43
CA GLY A 16 11.42 -2.63 2.08
C GLY A 16 11.59 -1.88 3.40
N ALA A 17 10.61 -1.08 3.82
CA ALA A 17 10.60 -0.48 5.15
C ALA A 17 10.66 -1.56 6.26
N THR A 18 11.37 -1.23 7.33
CA THR A 18 11.56 -2.13 8.47
C THR A 18 10.48 -1.94 9.52
N GLU A 19 10.00 -0.70 9.67
CA GLU A 19 8.99 -0.32 10.65
C GLU A 19 7.98 0.63 10.02
N GLY A 20 6.78 0.65 10.59
CA GLY A 20 5.72 1.55 10.20
C GLY A 20 4.91 1.97 11.41
N PHE A 21 4.30 3.14 11.31
CA PHE A 21 3.44 3.74 12.31
C PHE A 21 2.11 4.14 11.67
N LEU A 22 1.02 3.90 12.38
CA LEU A 22 -0.32 4.26 11.97
C LEU A 22 -0.72 5.54 12.70
N LEU A 23 -1.07 6.57 11.93
CA LEU A 23 -1.56 7.85 12.42
C LEU A 23 -2.92 8.15 11.80
N GLY A 24 -3.75 8.87 12.55
CA GLY A 24 -5.06 9.28 12.06
C GLY A 24 -5.80 10.17 13.03
N GLU A 25 -7.07 10.44 12.76
CA GLU A 25 -7.89 11.30 13.62
C GLU A 25 -8.02 10.76 15.05
N PHE A 26 -7.98 9.43 15.23
CA PHE A 26 -8.06 8.78 16.54
C PHE A 26 -6.88 9.08 17.47
N ASN A 27 -5.71 9.44 16.93
CA ASN A 27 -4.57 9.92 17.71
C ASN A 27 -4.21 11.38 17.37
N LYS A 28 -5.17 12.12 16.78
CA LYS A 28 -5.03 13.52 16.38
C LYS A 28 -3.81 13.77 15.48
N TRP A 29 -3.39 12.76 14.70
CA TRP A 29 -2.20 12.81 13.87
C TRP A 29 -0.90 13.11 14.64
N ASN A 30 -0.86 12.79 15.94
CA ASN A 30 0.30 13.02 16.79
C ASN A 30 1.36 11.91 16.62
N PRO A 31 2.58 12.22 16.16
CA PRO A 31 3.66 11.22 16.01
C PRO A 31 4.09 10.58 17.33
N GLU A 32 3.96 11.27 18.45
CA GLU A 32 4.33 10.73 19.78
C GLU A 32 3.34 9.66 20.26
N GLU A 33 2.10 9.71 19.77
CA GLU A 33 1.03 8.75 20.05
C GLU A 33 0.78 7.82 18.85
N ALA A 34 1.77 7.68 17.96
CA ALA A 34 1.62 6.85 16.78
C ALA A 34 1.55 5.36 17.15
N VAL A 35 0.67 4.63 16.46
CA VAL A 35 0.47 3.21 16.72
C VAL A 35 1.47 2.41 15.89
N ALA A 36 2.45 1.79 16.54
CA ALA A 36 3.43 0.95 15.86
C ALA A 36 2.75 -0.26 15.18
N LEU A 37 3.11 -0.53 13.93
CA LEU A 37 2.60 -1.69 13.22
C LEU A 37 3.47 -2.92 13.49
N GLN A 38 2.82 -4.07 13.63
CA GLN A 38 3.47 -5.36 13.66
C GLN A 38 3.73 -5.84 12.23
N LYS A 39 4.99 -6.11 11.90
CA LYS A 39 5.37 -6.70 10.60
C LYS A 39 5.14 -8.21 10.61
N ASN A 40 4.42 -8.71 9.62
CA ASN A 40 4.19 -10.12 9.37
C ASN A 40 5.32 -10.75 8.54
N GLU A 41 5.41 -12.07 8.52
CA GLU A 41 6.40 -12.83 7.74
C GLU A 41 6.30 -12.58 6.22
N ASP A 42 5.09 -12.35 5.72
CA ASP A 42 4.83 -11.99 4.30
C ASP A 42 5.29 -10.56 3.95
N GLY A 43 5.70 -9.77 4.95
CA GLY A 43 6.16 -8.39 4.78
C GLY A 43 5.06 -7.34 4.88
N SER A 44 3.78 -7.75 5.01
CA SER A 44 2.68 -6.85 5.38
C SER A 44 2.84 -6.35 6.82
N MET A 45 2.25 -5.19 7.10
CA MET A 45 2.26 -4.59 8.44
C MET A 45 0.82 -4.42 8.93
N ILE A 46 0.55 -4.74 10.20
CA ILE A 46 -0.80 -4.72 10.78
C ILE A 46 -0.87 -3.95 12.09
N ALA A 47 -2.02 -3.37 12.38
CA ALA A 47 -2.33 -2.76 13.67
C ALA A 47 -3.80 -2.98 14.03
N GLU A 48 -4.11 -3.01 15.32
CA GLU A 48 -5.46 -3.19 15.82
C GLU A 48 -5.83 -2.06 16.78
N ILE A 49 -6.90 -1.33 16.46
CA ILE A 49 -7.33 -0.17 17.26
C ILE A 49 -8.82 -0.32 17.57
N LYS A 50 -9.23 0.06 18.78
CA LYS A 50 -10.64 0.18 19.15
C LYS A 50 -11.14 1.58 18.81
N LEU A 51 -12.09 1.67 17.89
CA LEU A 51 -12.66 2.93 17.42
C LEU A 51 -14.15 3.00 17.74
N GLU A 52 -14.72 4.21 17.79
CA GLU A 52 -16.14 4.37 18.05
C GLU A 52 -16.98 3.91 16.87
N THR A 53 -17.93 3.03 17.15
CA THR A 53 -18.90 2.54 16.17
C THR A 53 -19.76 3.66 15.62
N GLY A 54 -20.00 3.66 14.31
CA GLY A 54 -20.81 4.65 13.59
C GLY A 54 -20.04 5.92 13.19
N LYS A 55 -18.75 6.02 13.50
CA LYS A 55 -17.89 7.13 13.08
C LYS A 55 -17.02 6.76 11.89
N SER A 56 -16.54 7.79 11.19
CA SER A 56 -15.54 7.66 10.14
C SER A 56 -14.25 8.29 10.62
N TYR A 57 -13.12 7.71 10.25
CA TYR A 57 -11.80 8.21 10.64
C TYR A 57 -10.89 8.25 9.43
N GLN A 58 -10.14 9.34 9.31
CA GLN A 58 -9.03 9.44 8.38
C GLN A 58 -7.73 8.94 9.00
N TYR A 59 -6.88 8.33 8.17
CA TYR A 59 -5.61 7.76 8.61
C TYR A 59 -4.59 7.65 7.45
N ARG A 60 -3.31 7.54 7.82
CA ARG A 60 -2.19 7.17 6.92
C ARG A 60 -1.13 6.39 7.69
N TYR A 61 -0.27 5.71 6.94
CA TYR A 61 0.87 4.98 7.49
C TYR A 61 2.16 5.79 7.25
N LEU A 62 2.93 6.02 8.30
CA LEU A 62 4.25 6.62 8.25
C LEU A 62 5.30 5.52 8.38
N LEU A 63 6.08 5.30 7.33
CA LEU A 63 7.17 4.33 7.34
C LEU A 63 8.43 4.93 7.97
N ASN A 64 9.32 4.08 8.47
CA ASN A 64 10.57 4.53 9.10
C ASN A 64 11.54 5.26 8.17
N ASP A 65 11.37 5.10 6.86
CA ASP A 65 12.09 5.87 5.84
C ASP A 65 11.48 7.27 5.59
N GLY A 66 10.42 7.64 6.31
CA GLY A 66 9.76 8.95 6.24
C GLY A 66 8.64 9.03 5.19
N ARG A 67 8.40 7.98 4.40
CA ARG A 67 7.28 7.96 3.46
C ARG A 67 5.94 7.83 4.16
N TRP A 68 5.00 8.67 3.71
CA TRP A 68 3.59 8.54 4.04
C TRP A 68 2.85 7.76 2.96
N VAL A 69 2.29 6.61 3.31
CA VAL A 69 1.62 5.70 2.37
C VAL A 69 0.15 5.49 2.71
N ASN A 70 -0.64 5.26 1.66
CA ASN A 70 -2.02 4.81 1.71
C ASN A 70 -2.05 3.28 1.47
N ASP A 71 -3.01 2.55 2.04
CA ASP A 71 -3.11 1.10 1.87
C ASP A 71 -3.80 0.66 0.57
N GLY A 72 -4.36 1.61 -0.20
CA GLY A 72 -5.02 1.34 -1.47
C GLY A 72 -6.48 0.88 -1.36
N THR A 73 -7.11 0.98 -0.20
CA THR A 73 -8.56 0.75 -0.03
C THR A 73 -9.38 1.97 -0.47
N ASN A 74 -9.86 2.77 0.47
CA ASN A 74 -10.65 3.96 0.22
C ASN A 74 -9.87 5.21 0.62
N THR A 75 -9.82 6.19 -0.27
CA THR A 75 -9.17 7.47 -0.02
C THR A 75 -10.16 8.62 -0.12
N ILE A 76 -9.85 9.71 0.58
CA ILE A 76 -10.53 11.00 0.48
C ILE A 76 -9.51 12.07 0.09
N LEU A 77 -9.93 12.97 -0.78
CA LEU A 77 -9.15 14.13 -1.20
C LEU A 77 -9.58 15.34 -0.38
N LEU A 78 -8.62 15.92 0.34
CA LEU A 78 -8.77 17.17 1.07
C LEU A 78 -8.02 18.28 0.36
N HIS A 79 -8.64 19.44 0.24
CA HIS A 79 -8.00 20.65 -0.25
C HIS A 79 -7.68 21.55 0.93
N GLU A 80 -6.41 21.59 1.34
CA GLU A 80 -5.96 22.41 2.45
C GLU A 80 -4.92 23.42 1.98
N GLN A 81 -5.24 24.71 2.11
CA GLN A 81 -4.32 25.84 1.83
C GLN A 81 -3.68 25.76 0.43
N GLY A 82 -4.44 25.29 -0.57
CA GLY A 82 -3.98 25.14 -1.96
C GLY A 82 -3.27 23.80 -2.24
N ASN A 83 -3.03 22.97 -1.23
CA ASN A 83 -2.49 21.62 -1.39
C ASN A 83 -3.61 20.59 -1.45
N THR A 84 -3.41 19.53 -2.24
CA THR A 84 -4.29 18.36 -2.23
C THR A 84 -3.66 17.28 -1.37
N ILE A 85 -4.33 16.91 -0.28
CA ILE A 85 -3.91 15.87 0.64
C ILE A 85 -4.84 14.67 0.43
N GLU A 86 -4.27 13.52 0.13
CA GLU A 86 -5.02 12.26 0.04
C GLU A 86 -4.77 11.41 1.29
N ASN A 87 -5.84 11.13 2.03
CA ASN A 87 -5.81 10.26 3.22
C ASN A 87 -6.65 9.01 2.99
N CYS A 88 -6.33 7.92 3.68
CA CYS A 88 -7.24 6.78 3.76
C CYS A 88 -8.42 7.13 4.67
N ILE A 89 -9.60 6.57 4.38
CA ILE A 89 -10.80 6.74 5.20
C ILE A 89 -11.42 5.38 5.53
N ILE A 90 -11.79 5.18 6.79
CA ILE A 90 -12.51 4.00 7.26
C ILE A 90 -13.82 4.39 7.94
N HIS A 91 -14.90 3.69 7.59
CA HIS A 91 -16.20 3.81 8.23
C HIS A 91 -16.35 2.66 9.23
N VAL A 92 -16.40 2.97 10.53
CA VAL A 92 -16.46 1.96 11.59
C VAL A 92 -17.91 1.50 11.73
N GLN A 93 -18.28 0.45 11.01
CA GLN A 93 -19.59 -0.16 11.14
C GLN A 93 -19.62 -1.15 12.30
N ALA A 94 -20.78 -1.33 12.93
CA ALA A 94 -21.01 -2.37 13.92
C ALA A 94 -20.95 -3.73 13.21
N ASN A 95 -19.75 -4.25 13.02
CA ASN A 95 -19.57 -5.57 12.44
C ASN A 95 -19.36 -6.57 13.57
N GLU A 96 -20.31 -7.49 13.73
CA GLU A 96 -20.07 -8.74 14.47
C GLU A 96 -18.83 -9.40 13.87
N GLU A 97 -17.95 -9.87 14.74
CA GLU A 97 -16.61 -10.38 14.48
C GLU A 97 -16.58 -11.48 13.40
N LYS A 98 -16.73 -11.13 12.13
CA LYS A 98 -16.34 -12.01 11.03
C LYS A 98 -14.86 -11.80 10.79
N SER A 99 -14.10 -12.42 11.69
CA SER A 99 -12.70 -12.77 11.52
C SER A 99 -12.50 -13.32 10.11
N VAL A 100 -11.96 -12.50 9.21
CA VAL A 100 -11.45 -12.96 7.93
C VAL A 100 -10.16 -13.70 8.24
N LEU A 101 -10.29 -15.02 8.43
CA LEU A 101 -9.19 -15.95 8.34
C LEU A 101 -8.40 -15.70 7.04
N PRO A 102 -7.08 -15.89 7.05
CA PRO A 102 -6.21 -15.62 5.93
C PRO A 102 -6.67 -16.40 4.70
N GLN A 103 -6.93 -15.68 3.61
CA GLN A 103 -7.21 -16.29 2.32
C GLN A 103 -5.97 -17.06 1.87
N LYS A 104 -5.98 -18.37 2.08
CA LYS A 104 -5.08 -19.31 1.43
C LYS A 104 -5.72 -19.75 0.12
N THR A 105 -4.87 -19.88 -0.92
CA THR A 105 -5.06 -20.40 -2.30
C THR A 105 -5.47 -19.37 -3.35
N VAL A 106 -4.72 -19.16 -4.43
CA VAL A 106 -4.07 -20.17 -5.30
C VAL A 106 -2.65 -19.78 -5.76
N LYS A 107 -1.77 -20.80 -5.84
CA LYS A 107 -0.52 -20.76 -6.62
C LYS A 107 -0.86 -20.39 -8.07
N ALA A 108 -0.42 -19.23 -8.54
CA ALA A 108 -0.20 -19.01 -9.96
C ALA A 108 1.26 -19.38 -10.25
N ALA A 109 1.44 -20.47 -11.00
CA ALA A 109 2.74 -20.85 -11.52
C ALA A 109 3.27 -19.72 -12.40
N ALA A 110 4.51 -19.30 -12.14
CA ALA A 110 5.26 -18.40 -13.00
C ALA A 110 5.44 -19.01 -14.41
N PRO A 111 5.18 -18.28 -15.50
CA PRO A 111 5.87 -18.55 -16.74
C PRO A 111 7.28 -17.95 -16.65
N LYS A 112 8.28 -18.83 -16.60
CA LYS A 112 9.67 -18.49 -16.91
C LYS A 112 9.77 -18.13 -18.39
N SER A 113 10.28 -16.95 -18.72
CA SER A 113 10.85 -16.71 -20.05
C SER A 113 12.03 -15.74 -20.00
N LYS A 114 13.22 -16.37 -19.95
CA LYS A 114 14.44 -16.11 -20.71
C LYS A 114 14.85 -14.65 -20.99
N LYS A 115 15.97 -14.32 -20.32
CA LYS A 115 17.02 -13.36 -20.69
C LYS A 115 17.27 -13.30 -22.20
N VAL A 116 17.03 -12.16 -22.84
CA VAL A 116 17.50 -11.84 -24.20
C VAL A 116 18.66 -10.84 -24.08
N LYS A 117 19.77 -11.18 -24.74
CA LYS A 117 21.02 -10.40 -24.82
C LYS A 117 20.83 -9.18 -25.75
N PRO A 118 21.60 -8.09 -25.55
CA PRO A 118 21.60 -6.96 -26.48
C PRO A 118 22.23 -7.38 -27.82
N GLN A 119 21.54 -7.10 -28.92
CA GLN A 119 22.05 -7.31 -30.28
C GLN A 119 22.51 -5.96 -30.83
N ALA A 120 23.76 -5.95 -31.31
CA ALA A 120 24.39 -4.82 -31.97
C ALA A 120 23.79 -4.66 -33.38
N ASP A 121 23.38 -3.44 -33.70
CA ASP A 121 23.11 -2.98 -35.04
C ASP A 121 24.43 -2.58 -35.71
N ASP A 122 24.88 -3.37 -36.68
CA ASP A 122 25.88 -2.97 -37.65
C ASP A 122 25.59 -3.61 -39.00
N LEU A 123 26.00 -2.88 -40.05
CA LEU A 123 26.09 -3.23 -41.46
C LEU A 123 24.90 -2.88 -42.35
N THR A 124 24.90 -1.61 -42.75
CA THR A 124 25.03 -1.21 -44.16
C THR A 124 25.08 -2.35 -45.18
N LYS A 125 23.97 -2.59 -45.87
CA LYS A 125 23.95 -3.26 -47.17
C LYS A 125 23.40 -2.33 -48.23
N ILE A 126 24.36 -1.75 -48.93
CA ILE A 126 24.32 -1.38 -50.33
C ILE A 126 23.75 -2.52 -51.19
N GLU A 127 22.64 -2.27 -51.87
CA GLU A 127 22.30 -2.97 -53.13
C GLU A 127 22.06 -1.89 -54.19
N GLY A 128 22.99 -1.83 -55.15
CA GLY A 128 22.84 -1.06 -56.36
C GLY A 128 22.65 -2.01 -57.54
N ILE A 129 21.53 -1.88 -58.25
CA ILE A 129 21.28 -2.35 -59.63
C ILE A 129 19.93 -1.72 -60.02
N GLY A 130 19.71 -1.00 -61.12
CA GLY A 130 20.54 -0.61 -62.25
C GLY A 130 19.65 0.12 -63.28
N LYS A 131 20.23 1.11 -63.95
CA LYS A 131 20.06 1.50 -65.36
C LYS A 131 18.69 1.25 -66.03
N LYS A 132 17.95 2.33 -66.28
CA LYS A 132 17.48 2.73 -67.61
C LYS A 132 17.14 4.22 -67.63
#